data_AF-A0A1A8V894-F1
#
_entry.id   AF-A0A1A8V894-F1
#
_cell.length_a   1.000
_cell.length_b   1.000
_cell.length_c   1.000
_cell.angle_alpha   90.00
_cell.angle_beta   90.00
_cell.angle_gamma   90.00
#
_symmetry.space_group_name_H-M   'P 1'
#
loop_
_entity.id
_entity.type
_entity.pdbx_description
1 polymer ?
#
loop_
_entity_poly.entity_id
_entity_poly.type
_entity_poly.pdbx_seq_one_letter_code
_entity_poly.pdbx_strand_id
1 'polypeptide(L)'
;MLPFRPTVALKELFQSQLKRPLTRTTAAEVKAAPAACFSTSGPDRRSPGVGRPFTGWRSPQLIRKPGFRGLCSKGDGHGDASRDSDKRRKPGILPSLEDLLFYTIAEGQEKIPAHKFTTALKSTGLRTGDPRLKECMEMLKMTLKTTSDGALDRHLFKKCVQSNIVLLTQAFRKKFVVPDFQSFSAHIDDLYENAKNLSGGQVADYIPQLARFSPDLWGVALCTVDGQRHTVGDTKVPFCLQSCVKPLKYAVAVHDHGTEYVHRFIGKEPSGLRFNKLFLNEDDKPHNPMVNAGAIVCTSLIKQGASNAEKFDYMMNFMNKLAGNEYVGFSNATFQSERESGDRNFAIGYYLKEKKCFPEGTDMTAILDFYFQLCSIEVTCESASVMAATLANGGFCPITGERVLSPEAVRNTLSLMHSCGMYDFS
;
A
#
# COMPACT_ATOMS: atom_id res chain seq x y z
N MET A 1 -9.68 -1.17 42.36
CA MET A 1 -8.61 -0.40 43.03
C MET A 1 -7.56 -1.36 43.55
N LEU A 2 -6.39 -1.37 42.91
CA LEU A 2 -5.11 -1.96 43.36
C LEU A 2 -4.02 -1.10 42.71
N PRO A 3 -3.07 -0.51 43.44
CA PRO A 3 -2.11 0.42 42.86
C PRO A 3 -0.86 -0.31 42.34
N PHE A 4 -0.53 -0.06 41.08
CA PHE A 4 0.73 -0.49 40.47
C PHE A 4 1.86 0.43 40.96
N ARG A 5 2.86 -0.14 41.65
CA ARG A 5 4.08 0.58 42.06
C ARG A 5 5.10 0.54 40.90
N PRO A 6 5.64 1.68 40.45
CA PRO A 6 6.76 1.67 39.51
C PRO A 6 8.08 1.47 40.27
N THR A 7 8.94 0.64 39.68
CA THR A 7 10.28 0.28 40.16
C THR A 7 11.27 1.45 40.08
N VAL A 8 12.20 1.47 41.03
CA VAL A 8 13.15 2.55 41.37
C VAL A 8 14.06 3.00 40.20
N ALA A 9 14.20 2.21 39.14
CA ALA A 9 15.07 2.51 38.00
C ALA A 9 14.57 3.67 37.11
N LEU A 10 13.28 4.01 37.11
CA LEU A 10 12.73 5.07 36.25
C LEU A 10 12.88 6.48 36.84
N LYS A 11 13.21 6.62 38.13
CA LYS A 11 13.36 7.92 38.81
C LYS A 11 14.75 8.54 38.62
N GLU A 12 15.79 7.74 38.42
CA GLU A 12 17.17 8.23 38.30
C GLU A 12 17.51 8.78 36.90
N LEU A 13 16.78 8.35 35.86
CA LEU A 13 16.97 8.86 34.49
C LEU A 13 16.45 10.29 34.29
N PHE A 14 15.46 10.72 35.09
CA PHE A 14 14.85 12.06 34.97
C PHE A 14 15.49 13.13 35.87
N GLN A 15 16.35 12.77 36.82
CA GLN A 15 16.95 13.74 37.76
C GLN A 15 18.37 14.21 37.38
N SER A 16 19.04 13.61 36.38
CA SER A 16 20.45 13.92 36.08
C SER A 16 20.70 14.98 34.98
N GLN A 17 19.67 15.49 34.31
CA GLN A 17 19.84 16.41 33.16
C GLN A 17 19.46 17.88 33.41
N LEU A 18 19.30 18.30 34.67
CA LEU A 18 19.05 19.70 35.01
C LEU A 18 20.00 20.17 36.11
N LYS A 19 21.20 20.60 35.69
CA LYS A 19 22.01 21.71 36.27
C LYS A 19 23.42 21.73 35.68
N ARG A 20 23.73 22.67 34.80
CA ARG A 20 24.78 23.70 35.03
C ARG A 20 24.84 24.76 33.91
N PRO A 21 25.21 26.02 34.22
CA PRO A 21 25.00 27.19 33.38
C PRO A 21 26.23 27.56 32.52
N LEU A 22 25.94 28.31 31.46
CA LEU A 22 26.88 29.00 30.56
C LEU A 22 27.93 29.82 31.32
N THR A 23 29.20 29.59 31.00
CA THR A 23 30.28 30.58 31.21
C THR A 23 31.12 30.71 29.95
N ARG A 24 31.49 31.96 29.68
CA ARG A 24 32.11 32.52 28.48
C ARG A 24 33.56 32.83 28.84
N THR A 25 34.57 32.26 28.16
CA THR A 25 35.91 32.88 28.04
C THR A 25 36.82 32.18 27.01
N THR A 26 37.25 32.98 26.04
CA THR A 26 38.59 33.13 25.42
C THR A 26 39.33 31.94 24.79
N ALA A 27 39.51 32.09 23.46
CA ALA A 27 40.69 31.87 22.62
C ALA A 27 41.89 31.09 23.19
N ALA A 28 42.25 30.01 22.49
CA ALA A 28 43.64 29.61 22.25
C ALA A 28 43.73 28.78 20.97
N GLU A 29 44.54 29.26 20.03
CA GLU A 29 45.02 28.54 18.85
C GLU A 29 45.91 27.36 19.26
N VAL A 30 45.78 26.19 18.61
CA VAL A 30 46.94 25.33 18.35
C VAL A 30 46.83 24.66 16.97
N LYS A 31 47.95 24.79 16.27
CA LYS A 31 48.35 24.47 14.90
C LYS A 31 48.11 23.03 14.43
N ALA A 32 47.90 22.95 13.11
CA ALA A 32 48.04 21.79 12.25
C ALA A 32 49.48 21.30 12.12
N ALA A 33 49.64 20.01 11.80
CA ALA A 33 50.85 19.43 11.22
C ALA A 33 50.47 18.57 9.99
N PRO A 34 51.31 18.53 8.93
CA PRO A 34 50.92 18.05 7.60
C PRO A 34 51.22 16.57 7.40
N ALA A 35 50.34 15.88 6.66
CA ALA A 35 50.61 14.53 6.15
C ALA A 35 51.33 14.63 4.81
N ALA A 36 52.47 13.96 4.73
CA ALA A 36 53.38 13.92 3.60
C ALA A 36 52.84 13.10 2.43
N CYS A 37 53.14 13.57 1.23
CA CYS A 37 53.04 12.87 -0.04
C CYS A 37 54.02 11.69 -0.10
N PHE A 38 53.57 10.55 -0.64
CA PHE A 38 54.43 9.62 -1.34
C PHE A 38 53.82 9.24 -2.69
N SER A 39 54.70 9.26 -3.67
CA SER A 39 54.52 9.14 -5.11
C SER A 39 54.45 7.68 -5.60
N THR A 40 53.53 7.47 -6.55
CA THR A 40 53.62 6.69 -7.80
C THR A 40 54.76 5.67 -8.02
N SER A 41 54.39 4.43 -8.34
CA SER A 41 54.83 3.61 -9.50
C SER A 41 54.05 2.28 -9.46
N GLY A 42 53.29 1.89 -10.49
CA GLY A 42 53.77 1.21 -11.70
C GLY A 42 52.99 -0.11 -11.89
N PRO A 43 52.90 -0.68 -13.10
CA PRO A 43 51.63 -1.12 -13.69
C PRO A 43 51.45 -2.65 -13.76
N ASP A 44 50.22 -3.14 -13.99
CA ASP A 44 50.07 -4.29 -14.88
C ASP A 44 48.69 -4.41 -15.56
N ARG A 45 48.73 -4.53 -16.89
CA ARG A 45 47.63 -4.89 -17.79
C ARG A 45 47.63 -6.41 -17.93
N ARG A 46 46.45 -7.05 -17.96
CA ARG A 46 46.10 -8.17 -18.86
C ARG A 46 44.65 -8.64 -18.65
N SER A 47 43.81 -8.34 -19.63
CA SER A 47 42.73 -9.23 -20.12
C SER A 47 43.29 -9.93 -21.38
N PRO A 48 42.86 -11.14 -21.79
CA PRO A 48 41.48 -11.40 -22.26
C PRO A 48 40.94 -12.82 -21.99
N GLY A 49 39.64 -13.04 -22.15
CA GLY A 49 39.06 -14.39 -22.13
C GLY A 49 37.56 -14.45 -22.38
N VAL A 50 37.18 -14.67 -23.63
CA VAL A 50 35.83 -14.90 -24.13
C VAL A 50 35.36 -16.31 -23.77
N GLY A 51 34.13 -16.46 -23.27
CA GLY A 51 33.47 -17.76 -23.06
C GLY A 51 31.95 -17.64 -23.16
N ARG A 52 31.36 -18.32 -24.13
CA ARG A 52 29.93 -18.38 -24.49
C ARG A 52 29.13 -19.35 -23.59
N PRO A 53 27.77 -19.38 -23.68
CA PRO A 53 26.89 -19.67 -22.55
C PRO A 53 26.51 -21.16 -22.42
N PHE A 54 26.25 -21.58 -21.18
CA PHE A 54 25.59 -22.86 -20.90
C PHE A 54 24.09 -22.69 -20.76
N THR A 55 23.36 -23.42 -21.59
CA THR A 55 21.92 -23.63 -21.57
C THR A 55 21.55 -24.85 -20.75
N GLY A 56 20.31 -24.86 -20.25
CA GLY A 56 19.61 -26.05 -19.80
C GLY A 56 19.34 -26.01 -18.30
N TRP A 57 18.07 -26.07 -17.93
CA TRP A 57 17.46 -27.21 -17.21
C TRP A 57 15.94 -27.04 -17.32
N ARG A 58 15.28 -27.99 -17.97
CA ARG A 58 13.82 -28.11 -18.09
C ARG A 58 13.32 -29.16 -17.11
N SER A 59 12.14 -28.90 -16.57
CA SER A 59 11.33 -29.68 -15.65
C SER A 59 10.95 -31.09 -16.17
N PRO A 60 10.56 -32.02 -15.29
CA PRO A 60 9.76 -33.18 -15.67
C PRO A 60 8.26 -32.97 -15.37
N GLN A 61 7.45 -33.08 -16.42
CA GLN A 61 5.99 -33.28 -16.36
C GLN A 61 5.68 -34.74 -16.00
N LEU A 62 4.68 -34.96 -15.14
CA LEU A 62 4.11 -36.27 -14.84
C LEU A 62 2.85 -36.50 -15.69
N ILE A 63 2.93 -37.44 -16.62
CA ILE A 63 1.84 -37.92 -17.47
C ILE A 63 1.18 -39.15 -16.82
N ARG A 64 -0.15 -39.13 -16.73
CA ARG A 64 -1.04 -40.26 -16.37
C ARG A 64 -1.03 -41.37 -17.43
N LYS A 65 -1.16 -42.63 -16.99
CA LYS A 65 -1.87 -43.69 -17.74
C LYS A 65 -2.69 -44.61 -16.80
N PRO A 66 -3.83 -45.16 -17.28
CA PRO A 66 -4.79 -45.91 -16.47
C PRO A 66 -4.58 -47.43 -16.54
N GLY A 67 -4.97 -48.15 -15.50
CA GLY A 67 -4.95 -49.62 -15.44
C GLY A 67 -6.25 -50.18 -14.89
N PHE A 68 -7.06 -50.74 -15.79
CA PHE A 68 -8.23 -51.58 -15.51
C PHE A 68 -7.76 -52.96 -15.03
N ARG A 69 -8.38 -53.52 -13.99
CA ARG A 69 -8.45 -54.97 -13.74
C ARG A 69 -9.56 -55.29 -12.73
N GLY A 70 -10.55 -56.06 -13.17
CA GLY A 70 -11.53 -56.73 -12.32
C GLY A 70 -11.26 -58.24 -12.24
N LEU A 71 -11.83 -58.89 -11.22
CA LEU A 71 -12.11 -60.35 -11.05
C LEU A 71 -12.95 -60.48 -9.75
N CYS A 72 -14.24 -60.88 -9.80
CA CYS A 72 -14.82 -62.25 -9.56
C CYS A 72 -14.45 -62.86 -8.18
N SER A 73 -15.28 -63.57 -7.39
CA SER A 73 -16.70 -63.97 -7.38
C SER A 73 -16.99 -64.79 -6.08
N LYS A 74 -18.29 -65.09 -5.83
CA LYS A 74 -18.93 -66.08 -4.90
C LYS A 74 -19.41 -65.55 -3.53
N GLY A 75 -20.57 -65.92 -2.99
CA GLY A 75 -21.55 -66.98 -3.34
C GLY A 75 -22.92 -66.80 -2.63
N ASP A 76 -23.80 -67.76 -2.90
CA ASP A 76 -25.27 -67.76 -2.82
C ASP A 76 -25.98 -67.59 -1.45
N GLY A 77 -27.26 -67.18 -1.51
CA GLY A 77 -28.24 -67.27 -0.43
C GLY A 77 -29.66 -66.86 -0.88
N HIS A 78 -30.61 -67.79 -0.82
CA HIS A 78 -31.98 -67.73 -1.32
C HIS A 78 -32.97 -67.00 -0.38
N GLY A 79 -33.93 -66.27 -0.96
CA GLY A 79 -35.32 -66.09 -0.49
C GLY A 79 -35.60 -65.14 0.69
N ASP A 80 -36.27 -64.01 0.42
CA ASP A 80 -37.68 -63.83 0.79
C ASP A 80 -38.24 -62.55 0.14
N ALA A 81 -39.51 -62.60 -0.26
CA ALA A 81 -40.22 -61.51 -0.90
C ALA A 81 -40.82 -60.60 0.17
N SER A 82 -40.31 -59.38 0.29
CA SER A 82 -41.02 -58.30 0.99
C SER A 82 -41.08 -57.09 0.07
N ARG A 83 -42.29 -56.82 -0.44
CA ARG A 83 -42.65 -55.54 -1.03
C ARG A 83 -42.52 -54.48 0.05
N ASP A 84 -41.44 -53.72 0.04
CA ASP A 84 -41.44 -52.40 0.65
C ASP A 84 -40.99 -51.36 -0.36
N SER A 85 -41.73 -50.26 -0.35
CA SER A 85 -41.69 -49.15 -1.27
C SER A 85 -40.37 -48.38 -1.15
N ASP A 86 -39.36 -48.83 -1.90
CA ASP A 86 -38.09 -48.11 -2.00
C ASP A 86 -38.29 -46.83 -2.84
N LYS A 87 -38.75 -45.77 -2.15
CA LYS A 87 -38.59 -44.39 -2.61
C LYS A 87 -37.10 -44.17 -2.80
N ARG A 88 -36.62 -44.38 -4.03
CA ARG A 88 -35.32 -43.94 -4.53
C ARG A 88 -34.96 -42.59 -3.89
N ARG A 89 -34.12 -42.63 -2.85
CA ARG A 89 -33.46 -41.43 -2.35
C ARG A 89 -32.65 -40.90 -3.52
N LYS A 90 -33.08 -39.77 -4.09
CA LYS A 90 -32.27 -39.02 -5.04
C LYS A 90 -30.88 -38.85 -4.40
N PRO A 91 -29.78 -39.11 -5.13
CA PRO A 91 -28.44 -38.90 -4.58
C PRO A 91 -28.39 -37.47 -4.05
N GLY A 92 -28.08 -37.30 -2.77
CA GLY A 92 -28.08 -36.00 -2.11
C GLY A 92 -27.18 -35.06 -2.88
N ILE A 93 -27.78 -34.13 -3.62
CA ILE A 93 -27.04 -33.05 -4.28
C ILE A 93 -26.38 -32.29 -3.14
N LEU A 94 -25.05 -32.34 -3.07
CA LEU A 94 -24.28 -31.51 -2.15
C LEU A 94 -24.75 -30.06 -2.35
N PRO A 95 -25.13 -29.35 -1.27
CA PRO A 95 -25.59 -27.97 -1.40
C PRO A 95 -24.53 -27.13 -2.12
N SER A 96 -24.96 -26.28 -3.06
CA SER A 96 -24.04 -25.36 -3.72
C SER A 96 -23.48 -24.34 -2.72
N LEU A 97 -22.34 -23.70 -3.01
CA LEU A 97 -21.75 -22.71 -2.10
C LEU A 97 -22.72 -21.57 -1.80
N GLU A 98 -23.51 -21.17 -2.78
CA GLU A 98 -24.58 -20.18 -2.66
C GLU A 98 -25.67 -20.64 -1.72
N ASP A 99 -26.06 -21.93 -1.76
CA ASP A 99 -27.07 -22.50 -0.85
C ASP A 99 -26.54 -22.55 0.59
N LEU A 100 -25.28 -22.97 0.78
CA LEU A 100 -24.65 -22.97 2.11
C LEU A 100 -24.58 -21.57 2.70
N LEU A 101 -24.23 -20.57 1.88
CA LEU A 101 -24.20 -19.17 2.29
C LEU A 101 -25.59 -18.66 2.64
N PHE A 102 -26.61 -19.01 1.84
CA PHE A 102 -28.01 -18.68 2.12
C PHE A 102 -28.41 -19.20 3.51
N TYR A 103 -28.20 -20.49 3.79
CA TYR A 103 -28.57 -21.08 5.06
C TYR A 103 -27.80 -20.47 6.26
N THR A 104 -26.55 -20.05 6.03
CA THR A 104 -25.74 -19.37 7.05
C THR A 104 -26.37 -18.04 7.47
N ILE A 105 -26.92 -17.26 6.52
CA ILE A 105 -27.48 -15.92 6.78
C ILE A 105 -28.97 -15.99 7.16
N ALA A 106 -29.69 -16.97 6.62
CA ALA A 106 -31.11 -17.15 6.87
C ALA A 106 -31.40 -17.62 8.30
N GLU A 107 -30.45 -18.30 8.97
CA GLU A 107 -30.58 -18.77 10.36
C GLU A 107 -31.88 -19.59 10.58
N GLY A 108 -32.21 -20.44 9.59
CA GLY A 108 -33.41 -21.29 9.62
C GLY A 108 -34.67 -20.66 9.03
N GLN A 109 -34.64 -19.39 8.59
CA GLN A 109 -35.76 -18.76 7.89
C GLN A 109 -35.83 -19.16 6.41
N GLU A 110 -37.01 -19.11 5.80
CA GLU A 110 -37.21 -19.45 4.38
C GLU A 110 -36.74 -18.36 3.41
N LYS A 111 -36.66 -17.11 3.89
CA LYS A 111 -36.23 -15.94 3.11
C LYS A 111 -35.27 -15.06 3.93
N ILE A 112 -34.43 -14.31 3.25
CA ILE A 112 -33.50 -13.34 3.85
C ILE A 112 -33.95 -11.93 3.48
N PRO A 113 -34.33 -11.08 4.46
CA PRO A 113 -34.53 -9.66 4.19
C PRO A 113 -33.24 -9.02 3.67
N ALA A 114 -33.31 -8.22 2.60
CA ALA A 114 -32.08 -7.66 2.00
C ALA A 114 -31.27 -6.75 2.94
N HIS A 115 -31.93 -6.08 3.88
CA HIS A 115 -31.25 -5.31 4.92
C HIS A 115 -30.43 -6.22 5.87
N LYS A 116 -30.90 -7.44 6.16
CA LYS A 116 -30.16 -8.43 6.95
C LYS A 116 -28.89 -8.87 6.22
N PHE A 117 -29.00 -9.17 4.92
CA PHE A 117 -27.84 -9.50 4.09
C PHE A 117 -26.80 -8.37 4.04
N THR A 118 -27.23 -7.14 3.75
CA THR A 118 -26.31 -5.98 3.66
C THR A 118 -25.69 -5.62 5.01
N THR A 119 -26.41 -5.78 6.12
CA THR A 119 -25.87 -5.60 7.48
C THR A 119 -24.83 -6.67 7.80
N ALA A 120 -25.13 -7.93 7.50
CA ALA A 120 -24.21 -9.04 7.71
C ALA A 120 -22.99 -8.97 6.77
N LEU A 121 -23.12 -8.38 5.58
CA LEU A 121 -21.98 -8.08 4.71
C LEU A 121 -21.09 -6.99 5.33
N LYS A 122 -21.68 -5.90 5.83
CA LYS A 122 -20.93 -4.81 6.48
C LYS A 122 -20.20 -5.28 7.73
N SER A 123 -20.73 -6.24 8.48
CA SER A 123 -20.03 -6.79 9.66
C SER A 123 -18.74 -7.55 9.32
N THR A 124 -18.59 -8.01 8.07
CA THR A 124 -17.32 -8.58 7.59
C THR A 124 -16.25 -7.51 7.32
N GLY A 125 -16.62 -6.24 7.33
CA GLY A 125 -15.76 -5.11 6.98
C GLY A 125 -15.79 -4.71 5.50
N LEU A 126 -16.42 -5.50 4.63
CA LEU A 126 -16.64 -5.10 3.24
C LEU A 126 -17.67 -3.96 3.15
N ARG A 127 -17.45 -3.04 2.22
CA ARG A 127 -18.40 -1.97 1.89
C ARG A 127 -19.29 -2.41 0.73
N THR A 128 -20.53 -1.94 0.72
CA THR A 128 -21.47 -2.21 -0.40
C THR A 128 -21.05 -1.55 -1.71
N GLY A 129 -20.14 -0.56 -1.66
CA GLY A 129 -19.53 0.06 -2.83
C GLY A 129 -18.26 -0.62 -3.32
N ASP A 130 -17.88 -1.79 -2.78
CA ASP A 130 -16.70 -2.54 -3.23
C ASP A 130 -16.85 -2.91 -4.72
N PRO A 131 -15.90 -2.52 -5.60
CA PRO A 131 -15.96 -2.84 -7.02
C PRO A 131 -16.11 -4.34 -7.32
N ARG A 132 -15.56 -5.22 -6.47
CA ARG A 132 -15.66 -6.68 -6.62
C ARG A 132 -17.04 -7.24 -6.24
N LEU A 133 -17.94 -6.41 -5.72
CA LEU A 133 -19.33 -6.76 -5.38
C LEU A 133 -20.35 -6.07 -6.30
N LYS A 134 -19.90 -5.37 -7.36
CA LYS A 134 -20.76 -4.56 -8.23
C LYS A 134 -21.92 -5.37 -8.80
N GLU A 135 -21.66 -6.54 -9.39
CA GLU A 135 -22.69 -7.38 -10.00
C GLU A 135 -23.71 -7.86 -8.97
N CYS A 136 -23.24 -8.28 -7.78
CA CYS A 136 -24.11 -8.69 -6.68
C CYS A 136 -25.03 -7.55 -6.22
N MET A 137 -24.49 -6.33 -6.09
CA MET A 137 -25.26 -5.17 -5.61
C MET A 137 -26.25 -4.65 -6.66
N GLU A 138 -25.85 -4.64 -7.93
CA GLU A 138 -26.74 -4.31 -9.05
C GLU A 138 -27.88 -5.32 -9.15
N MET A 139 -27.60 -6.61 -8.99
CA MET A 139 -28.62 -7.65 -9.08
C MET A 139 -29.53 -7.72 -7.86
N LEU A 140 -29.00 -7.43 -6.68
CA LEU A 140 -29.81 -7.18 -5.50
C LEU A 140 -30.77 -6.01 -5.72
N LYS A 141 -30.29 -4.88 -6.25
CA LYS A 141 -31.12 -3.70 -6.53
C LYS A 141 -32.21 -3.98 -7.56
N MET A 142 -31.91 -4.76 -8.61
CA MET A 142 -32.90 -5.14 -9.62
C MET A 142 -33.95 -6.08 -9.04
N THR A 143 -33.53 -7.08 -8.25
CA THR A 143 -34.45 -8.04 -7.60
C THR A 143 -35.37 -7.36 -6.59
N LEU A 144 -34.88 -6.35 -5.86
CA LEU A 144 -35.69 -5.60 -4.90
C LEU A 144 -36.78 -4.72 -5.56
N LYS A 145 -36.63 -4.36 -6.84
CA LYS A 145 -37.71 -3.67 -7.58
C LYS A 145 -38.86 -4.60 -7.96
N THR A 146 -38.59 -5.90 -8.08
CA THR A 146 -39.58 -6.89 -8.53
C THR A 146 -40.24 -7.66 -7.37
N THR A 147 -39.72 -7.52 -6.15
CA THR A 147 -40.18 -8.29 -4.98
C THR A 147 -40.96 -7.38 -4.05
N SER A 148 -42.20 -7.74 -3.71
CA SER A 148 -43.11 -6.91 -2.91
C SER A 148 -42.78 -6.87 -1.41
N ASP A 149 -42.16 -7.92 -0.86
CA ASP A 149 -41.81 -8.06 0.55
C ASP A 149 -40.35 -7.69 0.87
N GLY A 150 -39.55 -7.35 -0.15
CA GLY A 150 -38.12 -7.01 0.01
C GLY A 150 -37.24 -8.16 0.53
N ALA A 151 -37.74 -9.40 0.49
CA ALA A 151 -37.06 -10.58 0.99
C ALA A 151 -36.59 -11.49 -0.15
N LEU A 152 -35.40 -12.06 0.00
CA LEU A 152 -34.79 -12.95 -0.98
C LEU A 152 -35.07 -14.39 -0.60
N ASP A 153 -35.79 -15.13 -1.44
CA ASP A 153 -35.78 -16.58 -1.34
C ASP A 153 -34.43 -17.16 -1.78
N ARG A 154 -34.25 -18.48 -1.60
CA ARG A 154 -33.01 -19.18 -1.96
C ARG A 154 -32.60 -18.97 -3.43
N HIS A 155 -33.56 -18.95 -4.36
CA HIS A 155 -33.26 -18.82 -5.78
C HIS A 155 -32.83 -17.40 -6.14
N LEU A 156 -33.55 -16.40 -5.65
CA LEU A 156 -33.24 -14.99 -5.83
C LEU A 156 -31.90 -14.63 -5.18
N PHE A 157 -31.63 -15.13 -3.97
CA PHE A 157 -30.35 -14.96 -3.31
C PHE A 157 -29.21 -15.52 -4.15
N LYS A 158 -29.33 -16.78 -4.62
CA LYS A 158 -28.35 -17.41 -5.50
C LYS A 158 -28.08 -16.59 -6.76
N LYS A 159 -29.13 -16.09 -7.40
CA LYS A 159 -29.01 -15.22 -8.59
C LYS A 159 -28.24 -13.93 -8.30
N CYS A 160 -28.38 -13.37 -7.11
CA CYS A 160 -27.65 -12.16 -6.70
C CYS A 160 -26.18 -12.46 -6.43
N VAL A 161 -25.86 -13.54 -5.69
CA VAL A 161 -24.49 -13.77 -5.20
C VAL A 161 -23.59 -14.57 -6.14
N GLN A 162 -24.14 -15.26 -7.15
CA GLN A 162 -23.40 -16.20 -7.99
C GLN A 162 -22.10 -15.64 -8.60
N SER A 163 -22.12 -14.37 -9.06
CA SER A 163 -20.96 -13.75 -9.72
C SER A 163 -19.82 -13.43 -8.75
N ASN A 164 -20.12 -13.28 -7.46
CA ASN A 164 -19.19 -12.82 -6.44
C ASN A 164 -19.08 -13.83 -5.27
N ILE A 165 -19.53 -15.07 -5.48
CA ILE A 165 -19.69 -16.09 -4.43
C ILE A 165 -18.37 -16.45 -3.74
N VAL A 166 -17.25 -16.43 -4.47
CA VAL A 166 -15.93 -16.77 -3.89
C VAL A 166 -15.55 -15.76 -2.80
N LEU A 167 -15.64 -14.46 -3.10
CA LEU A 167 -15.34 -13.38 -2.15
C LEU A 167 -16.32 -13.40 -0.97
N LEU A 168 -17.62 -13.54 -1.26
CA LEU A 168 -18.65 -13.61 -0.21
C LEU A 168 -18.43 -14.84 0.70
N THR A 169 -18.07 -15.98 0.14
CA THR A 169 -17.76 -17.19 0.93
C THR A 169 -16.56 -16.95 1.84
N GLN A 170 -15.51 -16.28 1.37
CA GLN A 170 -14.36 -15.93 2.21
C GLN A 170 -14.78 -14.99 3.36
N ALA A 171 -15.58 -13.97 3.06
CA ALA A 171 -16.08 -13.00 4.02
C ALA A 171 -16.89 -13.68 5.14
N PHE A 172 -17.94 -14.41 4.78
CA PHE A 172 -18.86 -15.02 5.73
C PHE A 172 -18.30 -16.24 6.47
N ARG A 173 -17.28 -16.91 5.90
CA ARG A 173 -16.56 -18.01 6.59
C ARG A 173 -15.37 -17.52 7.42
N LYS A 174 -15.26 -16.21 7.66
CA LYS A 174 -14.19 -15.59 8.45
C LYS A 174 -12.79 -15.98 7.94
N LYS A 175 -12.62 -15.99 6.62
CA LYS A 175 -11.34 -16.32 5.95
C LYS A 175 -10.52 -15.11 5.55
N PHE A 176 -11.03 -13.90 5.78
CA PHE A 176 -10.23 -12.69 5.66
C PHE A 176 -9.14 -12.64 6.73
N VAL A 177 -8.10 -11.87 6.42
CA VAL A 177 -6.90 -11.64 7.22
C VAL A 177 -7.24 -11.11 8.61
N VAL A 178 -8.35 -10.37 8.75
CA VAL A 178 -8.95 -10.03 10.05
C VAL A 178 -10.33 -10.70 10.17
N PRO A 179 -10.41 -11.89 10.80
CA PRO A 179 -11.66 -12.64 10.94
C PRO A 179 -12.77 -11.92 11.73
N ASP A 180 -12.40 -11.23 12.81
CA ASP A 180 -13.32 -10.47 13.67
C ASP A 180 -13.09 -8.97 13.48
N PHE A 181 -13.60 -8.46 12.35
CA PHE A 181 -13.35 -7.09 11.94
C PHE A 181 -14.07 -6.07 12.83
N GLN A 182 -15.25 -6.41 13.37
CA GLN A 182 -16.00 -5.49 14.25
C GLN A 182 -15.25 -5.23 15.55
N SER A 183 -14.75 -6.28 16.21
CA SER A 183 -13.93 -6.12 17.42
C SER A 183 -12.63 -5.37 17.11
N PHE A 184 -12.00 -5.66 15.98
CA PHE A 184 -10.80 -4.95 15.55
C PHE A 184 -11.06 -3.46 15.30
N SER A 185 -12.14 -3.10 14.60
CA SER A 185 -12.56 -1.71 14.36
C SER A 185 -12.80 -0.95 15.66
N ALA A 186 -13.40 -1.58 16.67
CA ALA A 186 -13.60 -0.94 17.98
C ALA A 186 -12.28 -0.55 18.65
N HIS A 187 -11.24 -1.39 18.54
CA HIS A 187 -9.90 -1.02 19.03
C HIS A 187 -9.28 0.13 18.23
N ILE A 188 -9.58 0.24 16.93
CA ILE A 188 -9.14 1.39 16.12
C ILE A 188 -9.84 2.67 16.59
N ASP A 189 -11.12 2.60 16.96
CA ASP A 189 -11.87 3.72 17.53
C ASP A 189 -11.23 4.18 18.86
N ASP A 190 -10.86 3.23 19.74
CA ASP A 190 -10.18 3.53 21.01
C ASP A 190 -8.81 4.20 20.78
N LEU A 191 -8.02 3.69 19.83
CA LEU A 191 -6.73 4.29 19.48
C LEU A 191 -6.89 5.68 18.88
N TYR A 192 -7.91 5.88 18.04
CA TYR A 192 -8.26 7.18 17.48
C TYR A 192 -8.57 8.19 18.58
N GLU A 193 -9.43 7.84 19.55
CA GLU A 193 -9.80 8.75 20.65
C GLU A 193 -8.61 9.04 21.58
N ASN A 194 -7.77 8.04 21.85
CA ASN A 194 -6.55 8.24 22.63
C ASN A 194 -5.58 9.22 21.95
N ALA A 195 -5.37 9.08 20.64
CA ALA A 195 -4.46 9.93 19.87
C ALA A 195 -5.04 11.34 19.64
N LYS A 196 -6.36 11.46 19.49
CA LYS A 196 -7.06 12.75 19.31
C LYS A 196 -6.79 13.75 20.45
N ASN A 197 -6.54 13.25 21.66
CA ASN A 197 -6.25 14.08 22.82
C ASN A 197 -4.84 14.70 22.80
N LEU A 198 -3.99 14.34 21.84
CA LEU A 198 -2.65 14.91 21.68
C LEU A 198 -2.70 16.22 20.88
N SER A 199 -3.06 17.32 21.54
CA SER A 199 -3.21 18.65 20.91
C SER A 199 -1.88 19.40 20.63
N GLY A 200 -0.76 18.68 20.57
CA GLY A 200 0.56 19.25 20.32
C GLY A 200 0.86 19.40 18.82
N GLY A 201 2.00 20.02 18.49
CA GLY A 201 2.47 20.21 17.12
C GLY A 201 2.17 21.60 16.56
N GLN A 202 2.61 21.84 15.33
CA GLN A 202 2.38 23.07 14.59
C GLN A 202 1.98 22.72 13.16
N VAL A 203 0.89 23.32 12.68
CA VAL A 203 0.48 23.20 11.28
C VAL A 203 1.57 23.78 10.39
N ALA A 204 1.90 23.10 9.30
CA ALA A 204 2.85 23.63 8.34
C ALA A 204 2.35 24.97 7.77
N ASP A 205 3.10 26.03 7.99
CA ASP A 205 2.70 27.42 7.70
C ASP A 205 3.61 28.11 6.68
N TYR A 206 4.58 27.39 6.12
CA TYR A 206 5.52 27.92 5.12
C TYR A 206 4.83 28.26 3.78
N ILE A 207 3.65 27.71 3.50
CA ILE A 207 2.75 28.15 2.42
C ILE A 207 1.32 28.36 2.94
N PRO A 208 0.57 29.34 2.39
CA PRO A 208 -0.77 29.67 2.86
C PRO A 208 -1.78 28.51 2.77
N GLN A 209 -1.64 27.62 1.77
CA GLN A 209 -2.58 26.52 1.55
C GLN A 209 -2.53 25.48 2.67
N LEU A 210 -1.34 25.22 3.23
CA LEU A 210 -1.19 24.32 4.37
C LEU A 210 -1.61 25.00 5.68
N ALA A 211 -1.29 26.29 5.84
CA ALA A 211 -1.65 27.08 7.02
C ALA A 211 -3.17 27.18 7.26
N ARG A 212 -3.99 26.97 6.21
CA ARG A 212 -5.45 27.04 6.28
C ARG A 212 -6.11 25.81 6.91
N PHE A 213 -5.41 24.70 7.04
CA PHE A 213 -5.98 23.51 7.66
C PHE A 213 -6.11 23.72 9.17
N SER A 214 -7.28 23.35 9.71
CA SER A 214 -7.51 23.41 11.15
C SER A 214 -6.61 22.40 11.87
N PRO A 215 -5.95 22.75 12.99
CA PRO A 215 -5.20 21.81 13.81
C PRO A 215 -6.09 20.72 14.43
N ASP A 216 -7.41 20.91 14.46
CA ASP A 216 -8.37 19.96 15.04
C ASP A 216 -8.77 18.84 14.06
N LEU A 217 -8.33 18.91 12.80
CA LEU A 217 -8.62 17.86 11.81
C LEU A 217 -7.85 16.59 12.16
N TRP A 218 -8.58 15.51 12.42
CA TRP A 218 -8.01 14.22 12.75
C TRP A 218 -8.80 13.10 12.08
N GLY A 219 -8.11 12.29 11.27
CA GLY A 219 -8.75 11.24 10.47
C GLY A 219 -7.90 9.97 10.41
N VAL A 220 -8.55 8.83 10.63
CA VAL A 220 -7.94 7.51 10.52
C VAL A 220 -8.77 6.66 9.57
N ALA A 221 -8.13 6.10 8.54
CA ALA A 221 -8.75 5.19 7.60
C ALA A 221 -7.92 3.92 7.46
N LEU A 222 -8.62 2.79 7.35
CA LEU A 222 -8.04 1.46 7.26
C LEU A 222 -8.58 0.72 6.05
N CYS A 223 -7.70 0.02 5.35
CA CYS A 223 -8.03 -0.95 4.32
C CYS A 223 -7.14 -2.19 4.49
N THR A 224 -7.74 -3.37 4.64
CA THR A 224 -6.98 -4.64 4.68
C THR A 224 -6.68 -5.14 3.28
N VAL A 225 -5.78 -6.12 3.15
CA VAL A 225 -5.46 -6.75 1.86
C VAL A 225 -6.64 -7.50 1.23
N ASP A 226 -7.66 -7.83 2.03
CA ASP A 226 -8.91 -8.43 1.55
C ASP A 226 -9.99 -7.40 1.19
N GLY A 227 -9.72 -6.11 1.41
CA GLY A 227 -10.64 -5.01 1.13
C GLY A 227 -11.62 -4.69 2.27
N GLN A 228 -11.37 -5.21 3.49
CA GLN A 228 -12.13 -4.79 4.68
C GLN A 228 -11.74 -3.35 5.05
N ARG A 229 -12.71 -2.49 5.37
CA ARG A 229 -12.47 -1.05 5.57
C ARG A 229 -13.19 -0.48 6.77
N HIS A 230 -12.48 0.40 7.49
CA HIS A 230 -12.97 1.13 8.65
C HIS A 230 -12.42 2.56 8.65
N THR A 231 -13.18 3.51 9.17
CA THR A 231 -12.84 4.94 9.15
C THR A 231 -13.39 5.65 10.37
N VAL A 232 -12.60 6.57 10.95
CA VAL A 232 -12.96 7.36 12.13
C VAL A 232 -12.44 8.79 11.96
N GLY A 233 -13.26 9.79 12.26
CA GLY A 233 -12.90 11.21 12.14
C GLY A 233 -13.01 11.79 10.72
N ASP A 234 -12.20 12.81 10.44
CA ASP A 234 -12.25 13.67 9.24
C ASP A 234 -11.66 13.02 7.99
N THR A 235 -12.05 11.79 7.72
CA THR A 235 -11.41 10.90 6.74
C THR A 235 -11.66 11.25 5.28
N LYS A 236 -12.67 12.08 5.00
CA LYS A 236 -13.09 12.47 3.65
C LYS A 236 -12.62 13.87 3.25
N VAL A 237 -11.94 14.58 4.14
CA VAL A 237 -11.35 15.89 3.83
C VAL A 237 -10.15 15.67 2.91
N PRO A 238 -10.13 16.26 1.70
CA PRO A 238 -8.98 16.17 0.82
C PRO A 238 -7.78 16.93 1.39
N PHE A 239 -6.59 16.37 1.22
CA PHE A 239 -5.32 17.02 1.55
C PHE A 239 -4.24 16.61 0.55
N CYS A 240 -3.23 17.46 0.37
CA CYS A 240 -2.10 17.18 -0.53
C CYS A 240 -1.21 16.07 0.05
N LEU A 241 -0.84 15.08 -0.77
CA LEU A 241 0.06 13.98 -0.39
C LEU A 241 1.42 14.48 0.10
N GLN A 242 1.92 15.57 -0.48
CA GLN A 242 3.24 16.11 -0.15
C GLN A 242 4.31 15.00 -0.28
N SER A 243 5.21 14.86 0.69
CA SER A 243 6.25 13.82 0.69
C SER A 243 5.72 12.38 0.63
N CYS A 244 4.46 12.12 0.98
CA CYS A 244 3.88 10.77 0.90
C CYS A 244 3.79 10.26 -0.55
N VAL A 245 3.93 11.13 -1.56
CA VAL A 245 3.99 10.72 -2.97
C VAL A 245 5.32 10.06 -3.34
N LYS A 246 6.40 10.30 -2.58
CA LYS A 246 7.76 9.81 -2.86
C LYS A 246 7.86 8.29 -2.99
N PRO A 247 7.35 7.49 -2.03
CA PRO A 247 7.35 6.03 -2.19
C PRO A 247 6.55 5.58 -3.42
N LEU A 248 5.42 6.24 -3.71
CA LEU A 248 4.55 5.84 -4.82
C LEU A 248 5.23 6.06 -6.18
N LYS A 249 5.87 7.22 -6.39
CA LYS A 249 6.59 7.48 -7.64
C LYS A 249 7.83 6.61 -7.81
N TYR A 250 8.51 6.26 -6.72
CA TYR A 250 9.60 5.29 -6.76
C TYR A 250 9.11 3.89 -7.14
N ALA A 251 7.98 3.45 -6.58
CA ALA A 251 7.37 2.19 -6.96
C ALA A 251 7.03 2.15 -8.46
N VAL A 252 6.48 3.24 -9.01
CA VAL A 252 6.19 3.34 -10.46
C VAL A 252 7.48 3.29 -11.29
N ALA A 253 8.52 4.04 -10.89
CA ALA A 253 9.80 4.02 -11.62
C ALA A 253 10.45 2.62 -11.65
N VAL A 254 10.42 1.89 -10.53
CA VAL A 254 10.92 0.51 -10.47
C VAL A 254 10.02 -0.45 -11.23
N HIS A 255 8.69 -0.23 -11.21
CA HIS A 255 7.76 -1.03 -11.99
C HIS A 255 8.05 -0.96 -13.50
N ASP A 256 8.35 0.25 -14.00
CA ASP A 256 8.57 0.49 -15.43
C ASP A 256 9.96 0.09 -15.91
N HIS A 257 10.99 0.30 -15.08
CA HIS A 257 12.38 0.20 -15.49
C HIS A 257 13.19 -0.89 -14.78
N GLY A 258 12.66 -1.50 -13.73
CA GLY A 258 13.37 -2.44 -12.87
C GLY A 258 14.32 -1.76 -11.88
N THR A 259 14.71 -2.51 -10.84
CA THR A 259 15.58 -2.02 -9.76
C THR A 259 16.93 -1.53 -10.28
N GLU A 260 17.54 -2.29 -11.18
CA GLU A 260 18.90 -2.06 -11.65
C GLU A 260 19.03 -0.73 -12.37
N TYR A 261 18.03 -0.34 -13.17
CA TYR A 261 18.06 0.94 -13.88
C TYR A 261 17.88 2.11 -12.92
N VAL A 262 16.84 2.07 -12.08
CA VAL A 262 16.52 3.17 -11.14
C VAL A 262 17.71 3.45 -10.21
N HIS A 263 18.36 2.41 -9.69
CA HIS A 263 19.48 2.57 -8.77
C HIS A 263 20.84 2.86 -9.41
N ARG A 264 20.90 3.02 -10.73
CA ARG A 264 22.03 3.71 -11.36
C ARG A 264 22.04 5.19 -11.00
N PHE A 265 20.89 5.78 -10.72
CA PHE A 265 20.74 7.21 -10.46
C PHE A 265 20.52 7.55 -8.98
N ILE A 266 20.01 6.61 -8.19
CA ILE A 266 19.60 6.84 -6.80
C ILE A 266 20.17 5.72 -5.91
N GLY A 267 20.69 6.07 -4.74
CA GLY A 267 21.14 5.11 -3.73
C GLY A 267 20.00 4.32 -3.09
N LYS A 268 20.37 3.45 -2.14
CA LYS A 268 19.46 2.53 -1.42
C LYS A 268 19.52 2.67 0.09
N GLU A 269 20.30 3.61 0.61
CA GLU A 269 20.69 3.66 2.01
C GLU A 269 20.23 4.96 2.68
N PRO A 270 20.01 4.94 4.00
CA PRO A 270 19.78 6.16 4.75
C PRO A 270 21.00 7.08 4.64
N SER A 271 20.79 8.39 4.73
CA SER A 271 21.89 9.36 4.70
C SER A 271 22.73 9.32 5.99
N GLY A 272 22.15 8.88 7.12
CA GLY A 272 22.76 9.01 8.46
C GLY A 272 22.98 10.47 8.89
N LEU A 273 22.48 11.43 8.10
CA LEU A 273 22.66 12.86 8.25
C LEU A 273 21.29 13.53 8.29
N ARG A 274 21.19 14.65 9.02
CA ARG A 274 19.96 15.46 9.07
C ARG A 274 19.42 15.73 7.67
N PHE A 275 18.12 15.56 7.47
CA PHE A 275 17.42 15.73 6.18
C PHE A 275 17.66 17.08 5.49
N ASN A 276 18.15 18.07 6.23
CA ASN A 276 18.42 19.43 5.77
C ASN A 276 19.76 19.65 5.04
N LYS A 277 20.67 18.65 5.03
CA LYS A 277 21.98 18.83 4.37
C LYS A 277 21.94 18.39 2.90
N LEU A 278 22.51 19.23 2.04
CA LEU A 278 22.62 19.03 0.59
C LEU A 278 23.81 18.11 0.28
N PHE A 279 23.63 16.79 0.37
CA PHE A 279 24.69 15.86 -0.01
C PHE A 279 24.20 14.75 -0.93
N LEU A 280 25.07 14.41 -1.86
CA LEU A 280 25.09 13.15 -2.58
C LEU A 280 25.95 12.17 -1.78
N ASN A 281 25.79 10.88 -2.05
CA ASN A 281 26.69 9.85 -1.53
C ASN A 281 28.04 9.89 -2.27
N GLU A 282 28.94 8.99 -1.88
CA GLU A 282 30.29 8.89 -2.47
C GLU A 282 30.28 8.59 -3.98
N ASP A 283 29.18 8.04 -4.50
CA ASP A 283 28.97 7.75 -5.92
C ASP A 283 28.33 8.92 -6.70
N ASP A 284 28.26 10.12 -6.12
CA ASP A 284 27.58 11.29 -6.70
C ASP A 284 26.08 11.02 -7.01
N LYS A 285 25.40 10.23 -6.17
CA LYS A 285 23.95 9.95 -6.25
C LYS A 285 23.22 10.43 -5.00
N PRO A 286 21.94 10.82 -5.08
CA PRO A 286 21.14 11.00 -3.88
C PRO A 286 21.05 9.70 -3.07
N HIS A 287 21.07 9.80 -1.75
CA HIS A 287 21.13 8.63 -0.85
C HIS A 287 20.01 7.61 -1.06
N ASN A 288 18.77 8.08 -1.24
CA ASN A 288 17.58 7.23 -1.38
C ASN A 288 16.42 8.05 -2.00
N PRO A 289 15.34 7.41 -2.50
CA PRO A 289 14.21 8.11 -3.10
C PRO A 289 13.30 8.84 -2.09
N MET A 290 13.49 8.66 -0.78
CA MET A 290 12.64 9.27 0.25
C MET A 290 13.09 10.70 0.64
N VAL A 291 14.34 11.05 0.35
CA VAL A 291 14.83 12.44 0.46
C VAL A 291 14.50 13.26 -0.80
N ASN A 292 14.39 14.58 -0.68
CA ASN A 292 14.00 15.46 -1.80
C ASN A 292 14.89 15.29 -3.05
N ALA A 293 16.21 15.21 -2.88
CA ALA A 293 17.13 15.03 -4.01
C ALA A 293 16.86 13.72 -4.78
N GLY A 294 16.70 12.60 -4.06
CA GLY A 294 16.40 11.32 -4.70
C GLY A 294 15.00 11.30 -5.30
N ALA A 295 14.04 11.97 -4.65
CA ALA A 295 12.71 12.14 -5.19
C ALA A 295 12.67 12.97 -6.47
N ILE A 296 13.50 14.01 -6.60
CA ILE A 296 13.64 14.82 -7.83
C ILE A 296 14.27 13.98 -8.96
N VAL A 297 15.36 13.26 -8.66
CA VAL A 297 15.96 12.33 -9.63
C VAL A 297 14.94 11.26 -10.05
N CYS A 298 14.19 10.69 -9.10
CA CYS A 298 13.15 9.70 -9.39
C CYS A 298 12.07 10.25 -10.32
N THR A 299 11.66 11.51 -10.15
CA THR A 299 10.71 12.19 -11.04
C THR A 299 11.23 12.24 -12.49
N SER A 300 12.53 12.44 -12.69
CA SER A 300 13.14 12.44 -14.04
C SER A 300 13.08 11.10 -14.76
N LEU A 301 12.90 9.99 -14.02
CA LEU A 301 12.87 8.66 -14.59
C LEU A 301 11.50 8.30 -15.18
N ILE A 302 10.43 9.00 -14.80
CA ILE A 302 9.05 8.66 -15.18
C ILE A 302 8.79 9.09 -16.62
N LYS A 303 8.40 8.11 -17.47
CA LYS A 303 7.96 8.33 -18.87
C LYS A 303 8.88 9.30 -19.63
N GLN A 304 10.17 8.94 -19.69
CA GLN A 304 11.19 9.72 -20.39
C GLN A 304 10.79 9.97 -21.87
N GLY A 305 11.09 11.17 -22.38
CA GLY A 305 10.71 11.59 -23.72
C GLY A 305 9.27 12.13 -23.88
N ALA A 306 8.39 11.95 -22.89
CA ALA A 306 7.05 12.54 -22.89
C ALA A 306 7.04 13.96 -22.30
N SER A 307 6.01 14.72 -22.64
CA SER A 307 5.73 16.04 -22.03
C SER A 307 5.30 15.90 -20.57
N ASN A 308 5.44 16.97 -19.78
CA ASN A 308 4.99 16.94 -18.37
C ASN A 308 3.49 16.68 -18.22
N ALA A 309 2.66 17.13 -19.17
CA ALA A 309 1.22 16.84 -19.16
C ALA A 309 0.97 15.33 -19.28
N GLU A 310 1.59 14.67 -20.27
CA GLU A 310 1.45 13.22 -20.46
C GLU A 310 2.03 12.42 -19.28
N LYS A 311 3.14 12.89 -18.69
CA LYS A 311 3.71 12.30 -17.47
C LYS A 311 2.76 12.42 -16.28
N PHE A 312 2.09 13.56 -16.14
CA PHE A 312 1.12 13.79 -15.08
C PHE A 312 -0.10 12.88 -15.23
N ASP A 313 -0.68 12.79 -16.43
CA ASP A 313 -1.78 11.87 -16.72
C ASP A 313 -1.40 10.41 -16.45
N TYR A 314 -0.19 10.03 -16.83
CA TYR A 314 0.36 8.71 -16.53
C TYR A 314 0.39 8.43 -15.02
N MET A 315 0.93 9.36 -14.24
CA MET A 315 0.99 9.23 -12.79
C MET A 315 -0.40 9.22 -12.14
N MET A 316 -1.32 10.08 -12.58
CA MET A 316 -2.70 10.10 -12.09
C MET A 316 -3.41 8.77 -12.38
N ASN A 317 -3.19 8.17 -13.55
CA ASN A 317 -3.72 6.83 -13.86
C ASN A 317 -3.18 5.76 -12.90
N PHE A 318 -1.88 5.78 -12.56
CA PHE A 318 -1.32 4.89 -11.55
C PHE A 318 -1.93 5.13 -10.16
N MET A 319 -2.05 6.39 -9.73
CA MET A 319 -2.65 6.73 -8.44
C MET A 319 -4.11 6.26 -8.36
N ASN A 320 -4.89 6.45 -9.42
CA ASN A 320 -6.28 5.96 -9.50
C ASN A 320 -6.34 4.43 -9.34
N LYS A 321 -5.46 3.68 -10.02
CA LYS A 321 -5.40 2.21 -9.88
C LYS A 321 -4.99 1.79 -8.48
N LEU A 322 -3.99 2.43 -7.89
CA LEU A 322 -3.55 2.18 -6.51
C LEU A 322 -4.68 2.44 -5.50
N ALA A 323 -5.50 3.46 -5.73
CA ALA A 323 -6.64 3.82 -4.89
C ALA A 323 -7.92 3.04 -5.21
N GLY A 324 -7.90 2.13 -6.19
CA GLY A 324 -9.11 1.43 -6.65
C GLY A 324 -10.20 2.36 -7.19
N ASN A 325 -9.79 3.44 -7.84
CA ASN A 325 -10.61 4.52 -8.41
C ASN A 325 -11.38 5.35 -7.37
N GLU A 326 -10.91 5.40 -6.12
CA GLU A 326 -11.35 6.41 -5.16
C GLU A 326 -10.74 7.79 -5.46
N TYR A 327 -11.05 8.78 -4.63
CA TYR A 327 -10.65 10.17 -4.85
C TYR A 327 -9.13 10.32 -4.98
N VAL A 328 -8.69 10.80 -6.14
CA VAL A 328 -7.36 11.33 -6.41
C VAL A 328 -7.55 12.65 -7.14
N GLY A 329 -7.16 13.75 -6.50
CA GLY A 329 -7.33 15.12 -6.99
C GLY A 329 -5.99 15.81 -7.25
N PHE A 330 -6.06 17.11 -7.52
CA PHE A 330 -4.88 17.94 -7.73
C PHE A 330 -5.14 19.38 -7.26
N SER A 331 -4.23 19.90 -6.44
CA SER A 331 -4.29 21.25 -5.91
C SER A 331 -3.39 22.19 -6.69
N ASN A 332 -3.95 22.86 -7.72
CA ASN A 332 -3.17 23.86 -8.45
C ASN A 332 -2.70 25.01 -7.54
N ALA A 333 -3.50 25.39 -6.53
CA ALA A 333 -3.12 26.43 -5.58
C ALA A 333 -1.86 26.06 -4.78
N THR A 334 -1.79 24.83 -4.26
CA THR A 334 -0.61 24.33 -3.54
C THR A 334 0.58 24.21 -4.49
N PHE A 335 0.37 23.74 -5.72
CA PHE A 335 1.43 23.65 -6.73
C PHE A 335 2.09 25.01 -6.99
N GLN A 336 1.29 26.07 -7.20
CA GLN A 336 1.84 27.40 -7.43
C GLN A 336 2.66 27.90 -6.24
N SER A 337 2.15 27.76 -5.02
CA SER A 337 2.86 28.21 -3.82
C SER A 337 4.10 27.37 -3.48
N GLU A 338 4.07 26.05 -3.68
CA GLU A 338 5.24 25.17 -3.53
C GLU A 338 6.33 25.52 -4.56
N ARG A 339 5.94 25.86 -5.78
CA ARG A 339 6.88 26.29 -6.82
C ARG A 339 7.52 27.63 -6.49
N GLU A 340 6.72 28.61 -6.06
CA GLU A 340 7.19 29.97 -5.72
C GLU A 340 8.10 29.98 -4.49
N SER A 341 7.84 29.14 -3.49
CA SER A 341 8.65 29.01 -2.25
C SER A 341 9.72 27.91 -2.33
N GLY A 342 9.89 27.30 -3.49
CA GLY A 342 10.67 26.09 -3.70
C GLY A 342 12.20 26.27 -3.82
N ASP A 343 12.77 27.37 -3.33
CA ASP A 343 14.18 27.76 -3.51
C ASP A 343 15.17 26.63 -3.24
N ARG A 344 14.93 25.88 -2.16
CA ARG A 344 15.77 24.74 -1.78
C ARG A 344 15.75 23.63 -2.83
N ASN A 345 14.59 23.33 -3.41
CA ASN A 345 14.47 22.30 -4.44
C ASN A 345 15.11 22.79 -5.76
N PHE A 346 15.06 24.09 -6.06
CA PHE A 346 15.85 24.66 -7.16
C PHE A 346 17.35 24.50 -6.95
N ALA A 347 17.87 24.83 -5.76
CA ALA A 347 19.29 24.62 -5.43
C ALA A 347 19.70 23.15 -5.58
N ILE A 348 18.87 22.22 -5.10
CA ILE A 348 19.07 20.77 -5.30
C ILE A 348 19.10 20.43 -6.79
N GLY A 349 18.13 20.92 -7.57
CA GLY A 349 18.03 20.65 -9.00
C GLY A 349 19.26 21.11 -9.78
N TYR A 350 19.75 22.33 -9.54
CA TYR A 350 20.97 22.83 -10.17
C TYR A 350 22.20 22.02 -9.77
N TYR A 351 22.33 21.65 -8.49
CA TYR A 351 23.43 20.81 -8.02
C TYR A 351 23.43 19.42 -8.68
N LEU A 352 22.26 18.77 -8.78
CA LEU A 352 22.08 17.50 -9.47
C LEU A 352 22.40 17.59 -10.97
N LYS A 353 22.07 18.72 -11.59
CA LYS A 353 22.37 18.98 -13.01
C LYS A 353 23.88 19.06 -13.24
N GLU A 354 24.59 19.84 -12.42
CA GLU A 354 26.05 19.97 -12.49
C GLU A 354 26.75 18.62 -12.31
N LYS A 355 26.27 17.81 -11.36
CA LYS A 355 26.79 16.48 -11.05
C LYS A 355 26.32 15.38 -12.01
N LYS A 356 25.56 15.72 -13.06
CA LYS A 356 25.04 14.77 -14.07
C LYS A 356 24.23 13.61 -13.46
N CYS A 357 23.47 13.90 -12.40
CA CYS A 357 22.65 12.90 -11.71
C CYS A 357 21.35 12.53 -12.47
N PHE A 358 21.01 13.28 -13.52
CA PHE A 358 19.83 13.04 -14.35
C PHE A 358 20.15 12.17 -15.59
N PRO A 359 19.17 11.45 -16.15
CA PRO A 359 19.30 10.84 -17.48
C PRO A 359 19.69 11.87 -18.54
N GLU A 360 20.38 11.42 -19.58
CA GLU A 360 20.78 12.28 -20.70
C GLU A 360 19.57 12.94 -21.38
N GLY A 361 19.70 14.20 -21.76
CA GLY A 361 18.62 14.98 -22.38
C GLY A 361 17.54 15.48 -21.41
N THR A 362 17.72 15.35 -20.10
CA THR A 362 16.76 15.83 -19.10
C THR A 362 16.79 17.36 -18.97
N ASP A 363 15.62 17.99 -19.11
CA ASP A 363 15.41 19.38 -18.67
C ASP A 363 15.09 19.42 -17.17
N MET A 364 16.07 19.85 -16.38
CA MET A 364 15.97 19.94 -14.93
C MET A 364 14.81 20.82 -14.45
N THR A 365 14.58 21.98 -15.11
CA THR A 365 13.54 22.93 -14.68
C THR A 365 12.15 22.33 -14.91
N ALA A 366 11.94 21.70 -16.06
CA ALA A 366 10.70 20.96 -16.33
C ALA A 366 10.49 19.81 -15.34
N ILE A 367 11.55 19.09 -14.94
CA ILE A 367 11.43 18.02 -13.93
C ILE A 367 11.08 18.58 -12.55
N LEU A 368 11.59 19.75 -12.17
CA LEU A 368 11.20 20.40 -10.92
C LEU A 368 9.73 20.81 -10.92
N ASP A 369 9.23 21.40 -12.00
CA ASP A 369 7.79 21.70 -12.14
C ASP A 369 6.96 20.43 -11.98
N PHE A 370 7.35 19.34 -12.63
CA PHE A 370 6.65 18.06 -12.49
C PHE A 370 6.76 17.49 -11.07
N TYR A 371 7.90 17.65 -10.40
CA TYR A 371 8.07 17.27 -8.99
C TYR A 371 7.06 18.01 -8.10
N PHE A 372 6.91 19.33 -8.26
CA PHE A 372 5.95 20.12 -7.50
C PHE A 372 4.49 19.73 -7.79
N GLN A 373 4.17 19.41 -9.06
CA GLN A 373 2.85 18.89 -9.42
C GLN A 373 2.54 17.60 -8.67
N LEU A 374 3.48 16.64 -8.62
CA LEU A 374 3.27 15.36 -7.92
C LEU A 374 3.11 15.54 -6.39
N CYS A 375 3.83 16.49 -5.77
CA CYS A 375 3.65 16.80 -4.35
C CYS A 375 2.29 17.43 -4.03
N SER A 376 1.64 18.03 -5.04
CA SER A 376 0.35 18.73 -4.92
C SER A 376 -0.85 17.85 -5.33
N ILE A 377 -0.65 16.55 -5.54
CA ILE A 377 -1.75 15.58 -5.71
C ILE A 377 -2.54 15.48 -4.40
N GLU A 378 -3.86 15.52 -4.50
CA GLU A 378 -4.76 15.43 -3.35
C GLU A 378 -5.34 14.02 -3.19
N VAL A 379 -5.48 13.59 -1.94
CA VAL A 379 -6.14 12.34 -1.56
C VAL A 379 -7.01 12.57 -0.33
N THR A 380 -7.85 11.61 0.00
CA THR A 380 -8.49 11.52 1.32
C THR A 380 -7.81 10.43 2.14
N CYS A 381 -8.07 10.36 3.45
CA CYS A 381 -7.60 9.23 4.26
C CYS A 381 -8.12 7.91 3.67
N GLU A 382 -9.38 7.90 3.23
CA GLU A 382 -10.02 6.74 2.64
C GLU A 382 -9.28 6.21 1.41
N SER A 383 -8.98 7.07 0.43
CA SER A 383 -8.31 6.65 -0.80
C SER A 383 -6.84 6.31 -0.57
N ALA A 384 -6.14 7.07 0.28
CA ALA A 384 -4.76 6.79 0.67
C ALA A 384 -4.62 5.44 1.39
N SER A 385 -5.61 5.05 2.21
CA SER A 385 -5.61 3.73 2.88
C SER A 385 -5.64 2.58 1.87
N VAL A 386 -6.34 2.74 0.74
CA VAL A 386 -6.38 1.75 -0.36
C VAL A 386 -5.04 1.70 -1.10
N MET A 387 -4.41 2.84 -1.34
CA MET A 387 -3.05 2.88 -1.91
C MET A 387 -2.04 2.15 -1.02
N ALA A 388 -2.07 2.40 0.29
CA ALA A 388 -1.21 1.71 1.25
C ALA A 388 -1.50 0.20 1.29
N ALA A 389 -2.76 -0.21 1.27
CA ALA A 389 -3.16 -1.61 1.23
C ALA A 389 -2.75 -2.31 -0.08
N THR A 390 -2.68 -1.58 -1.19
CA THR A 390 -2.13 -2.09 -2.47
C THR A 390 -0.65 -2.45 -2.33
N LEU A 391 0.14 -1.65 -1.61
CA LEU A 391 1.53 -2.00 -1.28
C LEU A 391 1.58 -3.19 -0.30
N ALA A 392 0.73 -3.22 0.72
CA ALA A 392 0.65 -4.36 1.65
C ALA A 392 0.28 -5.68 0.95
N ASN A 393 -0.50 -5.60 -0.14
CA ASN A 393 -0.96 -6.74 -0.92
C ASN A 393 -0.06 -7.06 -2.13
N GLY A 394 1.23 -6.75 -2.05
CA GLY A 394 2.20 -7.13 -3.09
C GLY A 394 1.96 -6.47 -4.46
N GLY A 395 1.25 -5.34 -4.49
CA GLY A 395 0.97 -4.57 -5.70
C GLY A 395 -0.38 -4.86 -6.34
N PHE A 396 -1.23 -5.70 -5.72
CA PHE A 396 -2.60 -5.93 -6.15
C PHE A 396 -3.55 -5.02 -5.37
N CYS A 397 -4.36 -4.22 -6.06
CA CYS A 397 -5.34 -3.37 -5.39
C CYS A 397 -6.38 -4.24 -4.68
N PRO A 398 -6.56 -4.11 -3.35
CA PRO A 398 -7.37 -5.04 -2.58
C PRO A 398 -8.86 -4.98 -2.92
N ILE A 399 -9.36 -3.83 -3.39
CA ILE A 399 -10.78 -3.61 -3.70
C ILE A 399 -11.13 -3.81 -5.18
N THR A 400 -10.15 -4.03 -6.06
CA THR A 400 -10.41 -4.31 -7.49
C THR A 400 -9.82 -5.64 -7.95
N GLY A 401 -8.78 -6.15 -7.27
CA GLY A 401 -8.00 -7.30 -7.71
C GLY A 401 -7.03 -7.02 -8.86
N GLU A 402 -6.93 -5.77 -9.33
CA GLU A 402 -6.01 -5.39 -10.40
C GLU A 402 -4.56 -5.43 -9.89
N ARG A 403 -3.66 -6.02 -10.68
CA ARG A 403 -2.21 -5.91 -10.44
C ARG A 403 -1.73 -4.55 -10.92
N VAL A 404 -1.44 -3.65 -9.99
CA VAL A 404 -1.02 -2.28 -10.26
C VAL A 404 0.50 -2.14 -10.31
N LEU A 405 1.22 -2.85 -9.44
CA LEU A 405 2.68 -2.77 -9.33
C LEU A 405 3.34 -4.15 -9.46
N SER A 406 4.65 -4.15 -9.75
CA SER A 406 5.44 -5.38 -9.67
C SER A 406 5.76 -5.69 -8.20
N PRO A 407 5.79 -6.96 -7.79
CA PRO A 407 6.19 -7.33 -6.42
C PRO A 407 7.59 -6.83 -6.04
N GLU A 408 8.49 -6.73 -7.03
CA GLU A 408 9.82 -6.13 -6.88
C GLU A 408 9.74 -4.66 -6.47
N ALA A 409 8.96 -3.84 -7.19
CA ALA A 409 8.76 -2.43 -6.88
C ALA A 409 8.17 -2.25 -5.48
N VAL A 410 7.22 -3.10 -5.10
CA VAL A 410 6.58 -3.06 -3.77
C VAL A 410 7.58 -3.40 -2.68
N ARG A 411 8.33 -4.51 -2.82
CA ARG A 411 9.33 -4.94 -1.83
C ARG A 411 10.37 -3.85 -1.59
N ASN A 412 10.91 -3.26 -2.65
CA ASN A 412 11.95 -2.25 -2.51
C ASN A 412 11.39 -0.97 -1.88
N THR A 413 10.19 -0.56 -2.28
CA THR A 413 9.52 0.61 -1.71
C THR A 413 9.31 0.44 -0.21
N LEU A 414 8.78 -0.69 0.23
CA LEU A 414 8.57 -0.98 1.66
C LEU A 414 9.89 -1.02 2.44
N SER A 415 10.96 -1.57 1.85
CA SER A 415 12.28 -1.63 2.49
C SER A 415 12.88 -0.23 2.70
N LEU A 416 12.68 0.67 1.73
CA LEU A 416 13.16 2.05 1.81
C LEU A 416 12.25 2.92 2.69
N MET A 417 10.95 2.66 2.74
CA MET A 417 10.05 3.30 3.71
C MET A 417 10.45 2.92 5.14
N HIS A 418 10.83 1.66 5.38
CA HIS A 418 11.24 1.19 6.69
C HIS A 418 12.49 1.93 7.22
N SER A 419 13.49 2.16 6.36
CA SER A 419 14.78 2.71 6.78
C SER A 419 14.95 4.22 6.52
N CYS A 420 14.11 4.82 5.67
CA CYS A 420 14.27 6.19 5.19
C CYS A 420 12.95 7.00 5.16
N GLY A 421 11.83 6.45 5.63
CA GLY A 421 10.49 6.97 5.32
C GLY A 421 9.98 8.12 6.19
N MET A 422 10.54 8.33 7.39
CA MET A 422 10.01 9.24 8.42
C MET A 422 10.98 10.39 8.75
N TYR A 423 11.69 10.91 7.74
CA TYR A 423 12.73 11.95 7.91
C TYR A 423 13.81 11.51 8.93
N ASP A 424 14.26 12.41 9.80
CA ASP A 424 15.27 12.15 10.84
C ASP A 424 14.76 11.18 11.93
N PHE A 425 13.48 10.81 11.94
CA PHE A 425 12.90 9.83 12.85
C PHE A 425 12.91 8.39 12.30
N SER A 426 13.46 8.19 11.09
CA SER A 426 13.56 6.87 10.43
C SER A 426 14.56 5.93 11.07
#